data_AF-A0A7C6IMW0-F1
#
_entry.id   AF-A0A7C6IMW0-F1
#
_cell.length_a   1.000
_cell.length_b   1.000
_cell.length_c   1.000
_cell.angle_alpha   90.00
_cell.angle_beta   90.00
_cell.angle_gamma   90.00
#
_symmetry.space_group_name_H-M   'P 1'
#
loop_
_entity.id
_entity.type
_entity.pdbx_description
1 polymer ?
#
loop_
_entity_poly.entity_id
_entity_poly.type
_entity_poly.pdbx_seq_one_letter_code
_entity_poly.pdbx_strand_id
1 'polypeptide(L)'
;MEDLSEIKTEFLEDRLKETSWANRKYIQQLASLERVIFKNGPQCFNQAMVYYTLKKRYPVEYECIKKEFTTGILTSAAEFRKLKRKSKKQQIVANALEIKQELEQRKKDKSKWIEAGGRY
;
A
#
# COMPACT_ATOMS: atom_id res chain seq x y z
N MET A 1 -24.11 1.03 -1.66
CA MET A 1 -23.37 2.28 -1.89
C MET A 1 -22.58 2.51 -0.62
N GLU A 2 -21.24 2.41 -0.63
CA GLU A 2 -20.43 2.58 0.60
C GLU A 2 -20.62 4.01 1.11
N ASP A 3 -21.20 4.15 2.31
CA ASP A 3 -21.42 5.43 2.99
C ASP A 3 -20.07 6.11 3.24
N LEU A 4 -19.86 7.30 2.66
CA LEU A 4 -18.69 8.15 2.91
C LEU A 4 -18.92 9.13 4.07
N SER A 5 -20.05 8.99 4.77
CA SER A 5 -20.53 9.83 5.87
C SER A 5 -19.79 9.61 7.19
N GLU A 6 -18.94 8.58 7.29
CA GLU A 6 -18.18 8.24 8.51
C GLU A 6 -16.66 8.50 8.38
N ILE A 7 -16.24 9.38 7.46
CA ILE A 7 -14.83 9.79 7.40
C ILE A 7 -14.51 10.60 8.67
N LYS A 8 -13.47 10.20 9.40
CA LYS A 8 -13.12 10.80 10.70
C LYS A 8 -11.78 11.52 10.70
N THR A 9 -10.92 11.26 9.72
CA THR A 9 -9.59 11.84 9.58
C THR A 9 -9.63 13.02 8.62
N GLU A 10 -9.01 14.12 9.04
CA GLU A 10 -8.87 15.33 8.24
C GLU A 10 -8.02 15.05 6.99
N PHE A 11 -7.10 14.08 7.07
CA PHE A 11 -6.35 13.60 5.89
C PHE A 11 -7.24 13.09 4.76
N LEU A 12 -8.30 12.36 5.09
CA LEU A 12 -9.25 11.87 4.09
C LEU A 12 -10.15 12.97 3.57
N GLU A 13 -10.55 13.92 4.41
CA GLU A 13 -11.31 15.10 3.98
C GLU A 13 -10.52 15.99 3.02
N ASP A 14 -9.25 16.28 3.31
CA ASP A 14 -8.36 17.04 2.43
C ASP A 14 -8.17 16.31 1.10
N ARG A 15 -8.02 14.97 1.15
CA ARG A 15 -7.94 14.16 -0.07
C ARG A 15 -9.23 14.24 -0.88
N LEU A 16 -10.39 14.18 -0.22
CA LEU A 16 -11.70 14.24 -0.85
C LEU A 16 -11.96 15.60 -1.52
N LYS A 17 -11.46 16.69 -0.91
CA LYS A 17 -11.45 18.04 -1.51
C LYS A 17 -10.50 18.16 -2.71
N GLU A 18 -9.32 17.53 -2.64
CA GLU A 18 -8.34 17.56 -3.73
C GLU A 18 -8.65 16.62 -4.91
N THR A 19 -9.50 15.59 -4.74
CA THR A 19 -9.68 14.55 -5.76
C THR A 19 -10.93 14.72 -6.62
N SER A 20 -10.73 14.72 -7.95
CA SER A 20 -11.78 14.60 -8.96
C SER A 20 -12.54 13.26 -8.84
N TRP A 21 -13.80 13.24 -9.29
CA TRP A 21 -14.71 12.08 -9.34
C TRP A 21 -14.08 10.80 -9.88
N ALA A 22 -13.09 10.89 -10.78
CA ALA A 22 -12.33 9.76 -11.31
C ALA A 22 -11.64 8.91 -10.23
N ASN A 23 -11.34 9.50 -9.07
CA ASN A 23 -10.67 8.82 -7.95
C ASN A 23 -11.64 8.33 -6.87
N ARG A 24 -12.96 8.31 -7.11
CA ARG A 24 -13.95 7.88 -6.11
C ARG A 24 -13.66 6.49 -5.53
N LYS A 25 -13.24 5.54 -6.37
CA LYS A 25 -12.89 4.18 -5.93
C LYS A 25 -11.66 4.16 -5.01
N TYR A 26 -10.70 5.05 -5.25
CA TYR A 26 -9.53 5.21 -4.39
C TYR A 26 -9.91 5.77 -3.02
N ILE A 27 -10.77 6.80 -2.99
CA ILE A 27 -11.27 7.39 -1.73
C ILE A 27 -12.07 6.35 -0.94
N GLN A 28 -12.96 5.59 -1.59
CA GLN A 28 -13.72 4.52 -0.95
C GLN A 28 -12.80 3.47 -0.30
N GLN A 29 -11.75 3.06 -1.00
CA GLN A 29 -10.76 2.12 -0.46
C GLN A 29 -10.04 2.68 0.77
N LEU A 30 -9.72 3.98 0.77
CA LEU A 30 -9.10 4.62 1.94
C LEU A 30 -10.07 4.74 3.11
N ALA A 31 -11.34 5.09 2.87
CA ALA A 31 -12.37 5.13 3.91
C ALA A 31 -12.62 3.74 4.52
N SER A 32 -12.60 2.67 3.71
CA SER A 32 -12.66 1.29 4.23
C SER A 32 -11.46 0.97 5.12
N LEU A 33 -10.24 1.39 4.73
CA LEU A 33 -9.04 1.23 5.56
C LEU A 33 -9.16 1.96 6.90
N GLU A 34 -9.59 3.21 6.87
CA GLU A 34 -9.80 4.04 8.06
C GLU A 34 -10.79 3.40 9.03
N ARG A 35 -11.94 2.94 8.53
CA ARG A 35 -12.94 2.24 9.35
C ARG A 35 -12.38 1.01 10.04
N VAL A 36 -11.59 0.20 9.34
CA VAL A 36 -10.98 -1.00 9.90
C VAL A 36 -9.96 -0.64 10.98
N ILE A 37 -9.18 0.43 10.79
CA ILE A 37 -8.23 0.92 11.80
C ILE A 37 -8.98 1.45 13.03
N PHE A 38 -10.04 2.24 12.83
CA PHE A 38 -10.86 2.80 13.91
C PHE A 38 -11.52 1.72 14.76
N LYS A 39 -11.95 0.61 14.16
CA LYS A 39 -12.55 -0.54 14.85
C LYS A 39 -11.54 -1.46 15.56
N ASN A 40 -10.28 -1.02 15.73
CA ASN A 40 -9.17 -1.82 16.27
C ASN A 40 -8.86 -3.09 15.46
N GLY A 41 -9.15 -3.08 14.15
CA GLY A 41 -8.81 -4.16 13.23
C GLY A 41 -10.01 -4.78 12.50
N PRO A 42 -9.75 -5.72 11.59
CA PRO A 42 -10.80 -6.35 10.79
C PRO A 42 -11.67 -7.26 11.65
N GLN A 43 -12.99 -7.08 11.60
CA GLN A 43 -13.92 -7.86 12.41
C GLN A 43 -14.32 -9.19 11.75
N CYS A 44 -14.10 -9.33 10.46
CA CYS A 44 -14.44 -10.54 9.70
C CYS A 44 -13.41 -10.83 8.60
N PHE A 45 -13.39 -12.08 8.14
CA PHE A 45 -12.39 -12.57 7.19
C PHE A 45 -12.34 -11.76 5.88
N ASN A 46 -13.50 -11.42 5.32
CA ASN A 46 -13.57 -10.60 4.11
C ASN A 46 -12.99 -9.19 4.34
N GLN A 47 -13.26 -8.57 5.49
CA GLN A 47 -12.63 -7.30 5.85
C GLN A 47 -11.13 -7.45 6.03
N ALA A 48 -10.66 -8.56 6.63
CA ALA A 48 -9.24 -8.83 6.78
C ALA A 48 -8.55 -8.93 5.42
N MET A 49 -9.11 -9.69 4.49
CA MET A 49 -8.57 -9.83 3.13
C MET A 49 -8.47 -8.48 2.40
N VAL A 50 -9.55 -7.68 2.46
CA VAL A 50 -9.56 -6.33 1.87
C VAL A 50 -8.52 -5.44 2.56
N TYR A 51 -8.47 -5.45 3.89
CA TYR A 51 -7.52 -4.69 4.69
C TYR A 51 -6.06 -5.04 4.36
N TYR A 52 -5.69 -6.32 4.30
CA TYR A 52 -4.33 -6.74 3.95
C TYR A 52 -3.97 -6.37 2.51
N THR A 53 -4.91 -6.52 1.58
CA THR A 53 -4.72 -6.13 0.18
C THR A 53 -4.48 -4.62 0.06
N LEU A 54 -5.30 -3.81 0.73
CA LEU A 54 -5.20 -2.37 0.71
C LEU A 54 -3.97 -1.86 1.46
N LYS A 55 -3.60 -2.48 2.58
CA LYS A 55 -2.34 -2.20 3.30
C LYS A 55 -1.12 -2.45 2.41
N LYS A 56 -1.13 -3.51 1.60
CA LYS A 56 -0.06 -3.79 0.64
C LYS A 56 -0.03 -2.79 -0.51
N ARG A 57 -1.21 -2.35 -0.98
CA ARG A 57 -1.36 -1.45 -2.12
C ARG A 57 -1.05 0.02 -1.77
N TYR A 58 -1.43 0.44 -0.58
CA TYR A 58 -1.32 1.83 -0.11
C TYR A 58 -0.64 1.89 1.27
N PRO A 59 0.63 1.47 1.38
CA PRO A 59 1.32 1.41 2.66
C PRO A 59 1.54 2.80 3.28
N VAL A 60 1.79 3.81 2.45
CA VAL A 60 2.03 5.20 2.91
C VAL A 60 0.75 5.82 3.44
N GLU A 61 -0.35 5.66 2.71
CA GLU A 61 -1.67 6.14 3.13
C GLU A 61 -2.11 5.47 4.44
N TYR A 62 -1.88 4.16 4.59
CA TYR A 62 -2.13 3.43 5.83
C TYR A 62 -1.33 4.00 7.01
N GLU A 63 -0.03 4.26 6.83
CA GLU A 63 0.82 4.83 7.88
C GLU A 63 0.38 6.23 8.28
N CYS A 64 -0.04 7.07 7.33
CA CYS A 64 -0.58 8.40 7.61
C CYS A 64 -1.86 8.32 8.43
N ILE A 65 -2.84 7.52 7.99
CA ILE A 65 -4.12 7.33 8.71
C ILE A 65 -3.87 6.77 10.11
N LYS A 66 -2.96 5.80 10.25
CA LYS A 66 -2.61 5.22 11.56
C LYS A 66 -1.91 6.23 12.47
N LYS A 67 -0.99 7.05 11.94
CA LYS A 67 -0.30 8.10 12.70
C LYS A 67 -1.31 9.12 13.21
N GLU A 68 -2.19 9.60 12.36
CA GLU A 68 -3.24 10.55 12.75
C GLU A 68 -4.14 9.96 13.83
N PHE A 69 -4.55 8.69 13.69
CA PHE A 69 -5.36 8.02 14.70
C PHE A 69 -4.65 7.84 16.05
N THR A 70 -3.36 7.47 16.04
CA THR A 70 -2.59 7.15 17.27
C THR A 70 -2.00 8.37 17.97
N THR A 71 -1.62 9.39 17.21
CA THR A 71 -0.85 10.55 17.72
C THR A 71 -1.56 11.88 17.54
N GLY A 72 -2.65 11.93 16.76
CA GLY A 72 -3.33 13.18 16.41
C GLY A 72 -2.51 14.10 15.49
N ILE A 73 -1.35 13.64 15.00
CA ILE A 73 -0.48 14.46 14.15
C ILE A 73 -1.00 14.41 12.71
N LEU A 74 -1.47 15.56 12.25
CA LEU A 74 -1.95 15.76 10.89
C LEU A 74 -0.80 15.70 9.90
N THR A 75 -0.92 14.83 8.89
CA THR A 75 0.06 14.77 7.80
C THR A 75 -0.39 15.71 6.67
N SER A 76 0.26 16.87 6.57
CA SER A 76 -0.01 17.82 5.47
C SER A 76 0.21 17.17 4.08
N ALA A 77 -0.57 17.61 3.09
CA ALA A 77 -0.49 17.14 1.71
C ALA A 77 0.93 17.22 1.11
N ALA A 78 1.72 18.22 1.50
CA ALA A 78 3.11 18.38 1.06
C ALA A 78 4.03 17.28 1.62
N GLU A 79 3.89 16.95 2.90
CA GLU A 79 4.64 15.89 3.58
C GLU A 79 4.26 14.52 3.00
N PHE A 80 2.96 14.30 2.75
CA PHE A 80 2.49 13.10 2.08
C PHE A 80 3.11 12.92 0.68
N ARG A 81 3.20 13.98 -0.12
CA ARG A 81 3.85 13.92 -1.46
C ARG A 81 5.33 13.52 -1.36
N LYS A 82 6.05 14.01 -0.35
CA LYS A 82 7.45 13.61 -0.09
C LYS A 82 7.55 12.13 0.31
N LEU A 83 6.71 11.69 1.25
CA LEU A 83 6.65 10.30 1.71
C LEU A 83 6.32 9.33 0.57
N LYS A 84 5.33 9.66 -0.26
CA LYS A 84 4.94 8.86 -1.43
C LYS A 84 6.06 8.74 -2.46
N ARG A 85 6.80 9.83 -2.71
CA ARG A 85 7.99 9.81 -3.57
C ARG A 85 9.10 8.92 -2.99
N LYS A 86 9.33 8.97 -1.67
CA LYS A 86 10.35 8.16 -1.00
C LYS A 86 10.00 6.67 -1.02
N SER A 87 8.76 6.32 -0.67
CA SER A 87 8.27 4.94 -0.68
C SER A 87 8.28 4.33 -2.08
N LYS A 88 7.87 5.10 -3.11
CA LYS A 88 7.95 4.65 -4.51
C LYS A 88 9.38 4.32 -4.94
N LYS A 89 10.35 5.16 -4.55
CA LYS A 89 11.78 4.87 -4.83
C LYS A 89 12.24 3.60 -4.12
N GLN A 90 11.85 3.40 -2.86
CA GLN A 90 12.19 2.19 -2.10
C GLN A 90 11.58 0.93 -2.69
N GLN A 91 10.31 0.97 -3.14
CA GLN A 91 9.67 -0.17 -3.83
C GLN A 91 10.37 -0.52 -5.15
N ILE A 92 10.75 0.48 -5.94
CA ILE A 92 11.48 0.24 -7.20
C ILE A 92 12.82 -0.44 -6.91
N VAL A 93 13.54 0.01 -5.89
CA VAL A 93 14.82 -0.59 -5.48
C VAL A 93 14.62 -2.01 -4.95
N ALA A 94 13.60 -2.25 -4.12
CA ALA A 94 13.28 -3.57 -3.58
C ALA A 94 12.90 -4.56 -4.70
N ASN A 95 11.98 -4.17 -5.60
CA ASN A 95 11.62 -5.00 -6.74
C ASN A 95 12.81 -5.26 -7.67
N ALA A 96 13.67 -4.26 -7.89
CA ALA A 96 14.89 -4.44 -8.69
C ALA A 96 15.87 -5.41 -8.03
N LEU A 97 15.92 -5.46 -6.70
CA LEU A 97 16.74 -6.41 -5.95
C LEU A 97 16.18 -7.83 -6.04
N GLU A 98 14.87 -7.99 -5.89
CA GLU A 98 14.19 -9.30 -6.06
C GLU A 98 14.38 -9.85 -7.48
N ILE A 99 14.21 -9.02 -8.51
CA ILE A 99 14.46 -9.42 -9.91
C ILE A 99 15.91 -9.87 -10.10
N LYS A 100 16.88 -9.14 -9.52
CA LYS A 100 18.30 -9.54 -9.58
C LYS A 100 18.55 -10.89 -8.90
N GLN A 101 17.95 -11.12 -7.74
CA GLN A 101 18.07 -12.39 -7.02
C GLN A 101 17.45 -13.55 -7.81
N GLU A 102 16.28 -13.34 -8.41
CA GLU A 102 15.63 -14.37 -9.23
C GLU A 102 16.43 -14.68 -10.49
N LEU A 103 17.02 -13.66 -11.14
CA LEU A 103 17.91 -13.86 -12.27
C LEU A 103 19.18 -14.63 -11.87
N GLU A 104 19.75 -14.35 -10.70
CA GLU A 104 20.91 -15.08 -10.18
C GLU A 104 20.57 -16.53 -9.83
N GLN A 105 19.40 -16.80 -9.25
CA GLN A 105 18.93 -18.17 -9.02
C GLN A 105 18.75 -18.91 -10.35
N ARG A 106 18.05 -18.31 -11.32
CA ARG A 106 17.89 -18.89 -12.66
C ARG A 106 19.22 -19.16 -13.36
N LYS A 107 20.22 -18.30 -13.21
CA LYS A 107 21.58 -18.56 -13.71
C LYS A 107 22.22 -19.75 -13.02
N LYS A 108 22.11 -19.85 -11.69
CA LYS A 108 22.64 -20.99 -10.93
C LYS A 108 21.95 -22.30 -11.30
N ASP A 109 20.63 -22.29 -11.43
CA ASP A 109 19.85 -23.45 -11.85
C ASP A 109 20.20 -23.88 -13.28
N LYS A 110 20.39 -22.90 -14.18
CA LYS A 110 20.86 -23.15 -15.55
C LYS A 110 22.27 -23.72 -15.58
N SER A 111 23.21 -23.20 -14.79
CA SER A 111 24.56 -23.74 -14.70
C SER A 111 24.55 -25.18 -14.20
N LYS A 112 23.78 -25.48 -13.15
CA LYS A 112 23.60 -26.85 -12.63
C LYS A 112 23.01 -27.80 -13.69
N TRP A 113 22.06 -27.32 -14.50
CA TRP A 113 21.47 -28.12 -15.59
C TRP A 113 22.49 -28.46 -16.68
N ILE A 114 23.33 -27.50 -17.07
CA ILE A 114 24.40 -27.70 -18.04
C ILE A 114 25.47 -28.67 -17.49
N GLU A 115 25.87 -28.53 -16.21
CA GLU A 115 26.80 -29.44 -15.55
C GLU A 115 26.26 -30.88 -15.45
N ALA A 116 24.95 -31.04 -15.30
CA ALA A 116 24.27 -32.35 -15.32
C ALA A 116 24.12 -32.96 -16.73
N GLY A 117 24.70 -32.35 -17.77
CA GLY A 117 24.66 -32.82 -19.15
C GLY A 117 23.44 -32.35 -19.96
N GLY A 118 22.67 -31.40 -19.44
CA GLY A 118 21.57 -30.77 -20.15
C GLY A 118 22.04 -29.98 -21.37
N ARG A 119 21.43 -30.21 -22.53
CA ARG A 119 21.66 -29.40 -23.74
C ARG A 119 20.71 -28.21 -23.82
N TYR A 120 21.19 -27.17 -24.50
CA TYR A 120 20.59 -25.84 -24.63
C TYR A 120 19.29 -25.83 -25.43
#